data_AF-A0A8J9VNZ8-F1
#
_entry.id   AF-A0A8J9VNZ8-F1
#
_cell.length_a   1.000
_cell.length_b   1.000
_cell.length_c   1.000
_cell.angle_alpha   90.00
_cell.angle_beta   90.00
_cell.angle_gamma   90.00
#
_symmetry.space_group_name_H-M   'P 1'
#
loop_
_entity.id
_entity.type
_entity.pdbx_description
1 polymer ?
#
loop_
_entity_poly.entity_id
_entity_poly.type
_entity_poly.pdbx_seq_one_letter_code
_entity_poly.pdbx_strand_id
1 'polypeptide(L)'
;MMTMMMMIDDDDDDDDDDDDDDDNDLNLYCFSQNAMRLMWERMQLVIEPSGAVGVAAVLSDSFKARAGGCKNVAVILSGGNVDIDKLSEIL
;
A
#
# COMPACT_ATOMS: atom_id res chain seq x y z
N MET A 1 -9.08 -0.92 -18.08
CA MET A 1 -7.96 -0.13 -17.54
C MET A 1 -8.57 1.10 -16.90
N MET A 2 -8.70 1.11 -15.59
CA MET A 2 -9.26 2.23 -14.82
C MET A 2 -8.17 2.63 -13.85
N THR A 3 -7.51 3.76 -14.12
CA THR A 3 -6.45 4.30 -13.27
C THR A 3 -7.10 5.19 -12.23
N MET A 4 -6.92 4.86 -10.96
CA MET A 4 -7.41 5.69 -9.85
C MET A 4 -6.23 6.28 -9.11
N MET A 5 -6.29 7.57 -8.84
CA MET A 5 -5.27 8.35 -8.15
C MET A 5 -5.75 8.63 -6.73
N MET A 6 -4.96 8.22 -5.74
CA MET A 6 -5.24 8.49 -4.33
C MET A 6 -4.20 9.47 -3.78
N MET A 7 -4.66 10.50 -3.07
CA MET A 7 -3.87 11.33 -2.17
C MET A 7 -4.03 10.78 -0.75
N ILE A 8 -2.91 10.47 -0.10
CA ILE A 8 -2.86 10.13 1.33
C ILE A 8 -2.26 11.33 2.04
N ASP A 9 -3.02 11.90 2.99
CA ASP A 9 -2.56 12.95 3.89
C ASP A 9 -1.88 12.27 5.10
N ASP A 10 -0.55 12.31 5.15
CA ASP A 10 0.23 11.94 6.35
C ASP A 10 0.37 13.20 7.24
N ASP A 11 -0.31 13.19 8.39
CA ASP A 11 -0.09 14.11 9.50
C ASP A 11 0.57 13.30 10.63
N ASP A 12 1.89 13.41 10.80
CA ASP A 12 2.60 13.31 12.09
C ASP A 12 4.12 13.55 11.89
N ASP A 13 4.72 14.22 12.88
CA ASP A 13 6.12 14.66 12.97
C ASP A 13 7.09 13.54 13.46
N ASP A 14 8.38 13.75 13.19
CA ASP A 14 9.62 13.18 13.80
C ASP A 14 10.47 12.13 13.03
N ASP A 15 11.79 12.37 13.10
CA ASP A 15 12.95 11.80 12.41
C ASP A 15 13.43 10.40 12.90
N ASP A 16 14.05 9.62 12.00
CA ASP A 16 15.34 8.88 12.14
C ASP A 16 15.42 7.57 11.30
N ASP A 17 16.59 7.36 10.67
CA ASP A 17 16.99 6.32 9.71
C ASP A 17 17.33 4.93 10.32
N ASP A 18 17.14 3.84 9.56
CA ASP A 18 18.16 2.80 9.27
C ASP A 18 17.58 1.62 8.44
N ASP A 19 18.32 1.21 7.40
CA ASP A 19 18.01 0.15 6.42
C ASP A 19 18.64 -1.21 6.81
N ASP A 20 17.88 -2.31 6.74
CA ASP A 20 18.29 -3.70 6.48
C ASP A 20 16.99 -4.55 6.37
N ASP A 21 16.84 -5.49 5.41
CA ASP A 21 16.00 -6.72 5.55
C ASP A 21 15.87 -7.52 4.22
N ASP A 22 16.62 -8.62 4.05
CA ASP A 22 16.38 -9.64 2.99
C ASP A 22 15.11 -10.49 3.26
N ASP A 23 14.40 -10.25 4.37
CA ASP A 23 13.04 -10.77 4.68
C ASP A 23 11.91 -9.94 4.02
N ASN A 24 12.28 -8.94 3.21
CA ASN A 24 11.37 -7.95 2.66
C ASN A 24 10.27 -8.54 1.76
N ASP A 25 10.50 -9.63 1.01
CA ASP A 25 9.47 -10.14 0.08
C ASP A 25 8.23 -10.74 0.78
N LEU A 26 8.43 -11.50 1.87
CA LEU A 26 7.33 -12.07 2.66
C LEU A 26 6.63 -11.01 3.50
N ASN A 27 7.40 -10.07 4.06
CA ASN A 27 6.85 -8.91 4.77
C ASN A 27 6.04 -8.03 3.81
N LEU A 28 6.56 -7.75 2.61
CA LEU A 28 5.89 -6.97 1.58
C LEU A 28 4.59 -7.61 1.11
N TYR A 29 4.54 -8.95 1.03
CA TYR A 29 3.31 -9.67 0.68
C TYR A 29 2.25 -9.57 1.80
N CYS A 30 2.65 -9.58 3.08
CA CYS A 30 1.74 -9.33 4.20
C CYS A 30 1.25 -7.88 4.22
N PHE A 31 2.15 -6.90 4.03
CA PHE A 31 1.82 -5.49 3.98
C PHE A 31 0.88 -5.14 2.81
N SER A 32 1.11 -5.72 1.64
CA SER A 32 0.24 -5.54 0.47
C SER A 32 -1.16 -6.15 0.64
N GLN A 33 -1.31 -7.27 1.36
CA GLN A 33 -2.62 -7.80 1.74
C GLN A 33 -3.36 -6.88 2.71
N ASN A 34 -2.66 -6.34 3.71
CA ASN A 34 -3.24 -5.35 4.63
C ASN A 34 -3.68 -4.08 3.91
N ALA A 35 -2.85 -3.58 2.97
CA ALA A 35 -3.18 -2.43 2.13
C ALA A 35 -4.37 -2.72 1.20
N MET A 36 -4.44 -3.92 0.62
CA MET A 36 -5.57 -4.38 -0.20
C MET A 36 -6.87 -4.39 0.62
N ARG A 37 -6.83 -4.92 1.85
CA ARG A 37 -8.00 -4.92 2.74
C ARG A 37 -8.45 -3.51 3.09
N LEU A 38 -7.52 -2.61 3.38
CA LEU A 38 -7.83 -1.19 3.63
C LEU A 38 -8.50 -0.54 2.42
N MET A 39 -8.02 -0.82 1.20
CA MET A 39 -8.60 -0.36 -0.06
C MET A 39 -10.04 -0.87 -0.26
N TRP A 40 -10.32 -2.11 0.08
CA TRP A 40 -11.66 -2.68 -0.05
C TRP A 40 -12.63 -2.08 0.98
N GLU A 41 -12.21 -1.99 2.24
CA GLU A 41 -13.04 -1.51 3.35
C GLU A 41 -13.29 -0.01 3.30
N ARG A 42 -12.28 0.80 2.94
CA ARG A 42 -12.35 2.26 3.01
C ARG A 42 -12.63 2.92 1.68
N MET A 43 -12.24 2.31 0.56
CA MET A 43 -12.27 2.96 -0.75
C MET A 43 -13.17 2.27 -1.76
N GLN A 44 -13.69 1.08 -1.42
CA GLN A 44 -14.58 0.30 -2.29
C GLN A 44 -13.93 -0.07 -3.63
N LEU A 45 -12.60 -0.20 -3.65
CA LEU A 45 -11.82 -0.57 -4.83
C LEU A 45 -11.39 -2.02 -4.77
N VAL A 46 -11.70 -2.80 -5.79
CA VAL A 46 -11.21 -4.17 -5.93
C VAL A 46 -9.86 -4.13 -6.63
N ILE A 47 -8.82 -4.43 -5.86
CA ILE A 47 -7.43 -4.55 -6.32
C ILE A 47 -6.84 -5.88 -5.88
N GLU A 48 -5.86 -6.39 -6.63
CA GLU A 48 -5.05 -7.56 -6.25
C GLU A 48 -3.87 -7.13 -5.38
N PRO A 49 -3.28 -8.01 -4.54
CA PRO A 49 -2.15 -7.66 -3.68
C PRO A 49 -0.97 -7.03 -4.44
N SER A 50 -0.67 -7.51 -5.66
CA SER A 50 0.40 -6.97 -6.50
C SER A 50 0.14 -5.51 -6.92
N GLY A 51 -1.12 -5.09 -7.03
CA GLY A 51 -1.52 -3.71 -7.31
C GLY A 51 -1.54 -2.79 -6.08
N ALA A 52 -1.42 -3.36 -4.87
CA ALA A 52 -1.43 -2.64 -3.60
C ALA A 52 -0.03 -2.33 -3.06
N VAL A 53 1.04 -2.77 -3.73
CA VAL A 53 2.43 -2.62 -3.25
C VAL A 53 2.81 -1.15 -3.02
N GLY A 54 2.39 -0.24 -3.91
CA GLY A 54 2.65 1.18 -3.73
C GLY A 54 1.94 1.77 -2.51
N VAL A 55 0.76 1.24 -2.16
CA VAL A 55 0.00 1.67 -0.97
C VAL A 55 0.69 1.13 0.29
N ALA A 56 1.11 -0.13 0.26
CA ALA A 56 1.88 -0.76 1.32
C ALA A 56 3.19 0.00 1.60
N ALA A 57 3.89 0.42 0.55
CA ALA A 57 5.10 1.21 0.68
C ALA A 57 4.83 2.56 1.38
N VAL A 58 3.79 3.30 0.97
CA VAL A 58 3.45 4.59 1.60
C VAL A 58 3.01 4.44 3.06
N LEU A 59 2.34 3.34 3.40
CA LEU A 59 1.92 3.07 4.77
C LEU A 59 3.08 2.62 5.68
N SER A 60 4.24 2.27 5.13
CA SER A 60 5.40 1.84 5.93
C SER A 60 6.04 3.01 6.67
N ASP A 61 6.50 2.74 7.90
CA ASP A 61 7.17 3.75 8.73
C ASP A 61 8.46 4.25 8.05
N SER A 62 9.17 3.38 7.33
CA SER A 62 10.38 3.74 6.57
C SER A 62 10.10 4.72 5.42
N PHE A 63 8.92 4.66 4.80
CA PHE A 63 8.55 5.66 3.79
C PHE A 63 8.17 6.98 4.45
N LYS A 64 7.40 6.94 5.54
CA LYS A 64 7.00 8.14 6.30
C LYS A 64 8.19 8.92 6.83
N ALA A 65 9.17 8.22 7.42
CA ALA A 65 10.42 8.81 7.90
C ALA A 65 11.20 9.51 6.77
N ARG A 66 11.25 8.92 5.57
CA ARG A 66 11.98 9.45 4.41
C ARG A 66 11.21 10.49 3.60
N ALA A 67 9.89 10.58 3.78
CA ALA A 67 9.03 11.45 2.99
C ALA A 67 9.22 12.95 3.29
N GLY A 68 9.94 13.32 4.36
CA GLY A 68 10.34 14.71 4.62
C GLY A 68 9.16 15.69 4.72
N GLY A 69 8.02 15.24 5.27
CA GLY A 69 6.80 16.03 5.36
C GLY A 69 6.02 16.16 4.04
N CYS A 70 6.24 15.29 3.06
CA CYS A 70 5.43 15.21 1.85
C CYS A 70 3.96 14.88 2.20
N LYS A 71 3.14 15.92 2.30
CA LYS A 71 1.71 15.81 2.63
C LYS A 71 0.86 15.16 1.54
N ASN A 72 1.32 15.19 0.29
CA ASN A 72 0.55 14.73 -0.86
C ASN A 72 1.34 13.67 -1.62
N VAL A 73 1.03 12.41 -1.37
CA VAL A 73 1.64 11.27 -2.06
C VAL A 73 0.62 10.65 -3.00
N ALA A 74 1.00 10.52 -4.27
CA ALA A 74 0.18 9.90 -5.30
C ALA A 74 0.63 8.46 -5.55
N VAL A 75 -0.26 7.50 -5.33
CA VAL A 75 -0.01 6.08 -5.61
C VAL A 75 -0.80 5.65 -6.84
N ILE A 76 -0.11 5.00 -7.79
CA ILE A 76 -0.74 4.41 -8.98
C ILE A 76 -1.05 2.95 -8.68
N LEU A 77 -2.34 2.61 -8.70
CA LEU A 77 -2.81 1.23 -8.62
C LEU A 77 -2.73 0.60 -10.01
N SER A 78 -1.76 -0.29 -10.22
CA SER A 78 -1.50 -0.90 -11.53
C SER A 78 -2.30 -2.17 -11.80
N GLY A 79 -2.74 -2.87 -10.75
CA GLY A 79 -3.34 -4.19 -10.80
C GLY A 79 -4.73 -4.23 -10.15
N GLY A 80 -5.62 -5.04 -10.73
CA GLY A 80 -7.01 -5.18 -10.29
C GLY A 80 -7.78 -6.26 -11.06
N ASN A 81 -7.07 -7.14 -11.76
CA ASN A 81 -7.69 -8.27 -12.44
C ASN A 81 -7.87 -9.43 -11.45
N VAL A 82 -8.69 -9.16 -10.43
CA VAL A 82 -8.96 -10.10 -9.35
C VAL A 82 -10.01 -11.10 -9.83
N ASP A 83 -9.69 -12.37 -9.69
CA ASP A 83 -10.66 -13.44 -9.82
C ASP A 83 -11.56 -13.45 -8.59
N ILE A 84 -12.84 -13.14 -8.78
CA ILE A 84 -13.83 -13.05 -7.70
C ILE A 84 -13.97 -14.40 -6.98
N ASP A 85 -13.75 -15.51 -7.67
CA ASP A 85 -13.82 -16.84 -7.07
C ASP A 85 -12.69 -17.07 -6.05
N LYS A 86 -11.55 -16.38 -6.23
CA LYS A 86 -10.38 -16.44 -5.32
C LYS A 86 -10.41 -15.41 -4.20
N LEU A 87 -11.40 -14.51 -4.20
CA LEU A 87 -11.55 -13.47 -3.17
C LEU A 87 -11.69 -14.07 -1.77
N SER A 88 -12.32 -15.24 -1.67
CA SER A 88 -12.54 -15.98 -0.42
C SER A 88 -11.27 -16.57 0.20
N GLU A 89 -10.17 -16.66 -0.55
CA GLU A 89 -8.89 -17.18 -0.06
C GLU A 89 -8.02 -16.09 0.56
N ILE A 90 -8.34 -14.81 0.31
CA ILE A 90 -7.55 -13.63 0.74
C ILE A 90 -8.26 -12.86 1.87
N LEU A 91 -9.56 -13.07 2.09
CA LEU A 91 -10.35 -12.51 3.20
C LEU A 91 -10.33 -13.41 4.44
#